data_AF-A0A6A2YWT0-F1
#
_entry.id   AF-A0A6A2YWT0-F1
#
_cell.length_a   1.000
_cell.length_b   1.000
_cell.length_c   1.000
_cell.angle_alpha   90.00
_cell.angle_beta   90.00
_cell.angle_gamma   90.00
#
_symmetry.space_group_name_H-M   'P 1'
#
loop_
_entity.id
_entity.type
_entity.pdbx_description
1 polymer ?
#
loop_
_entity_poly.entity_id
_entity_poly.type
_entity_poly.pdbx_seq_one_letter_code
_entity_poly.pdbx_strand_id
1 'polypeptide(L)'
;MGSGYVVWSLAFCCTLAIAWAGSSHDELALDLSYDYKDALGKAILFFEGQRSGKLPASQRVKWRGDSALTDGKPDNVNLVGGYYDAGDNVKFLWPMAFSVTLLSWAAVEFRNEISSADELNNLRTAIRWGTDFILRAHTSPTTLYT
;
A
#
# COMPACT_ATOMS: atom_id res chain seq x y z
N MET A 1 25.73 40.29 -67.80
CA MET A 1 26.10 38.87 -67.80
C MET A 1 27.31 38.71 -66.89
N GLY A 2 27.22 37.86 -65.85
CA GLY A 2 28.27 37.65 -64.82
C GLY A 2 27.78 38.06 -63.41
N SER A 3 26.79 37.39 -62.80
CA SER A 3 26.92 36.09 -62.10
C SER A 3 27.84 36.23 -60.86
N GLY A 4 27.41 36.53 -59.64
CA GLY A 4 26.12 36.22 -58.98
C GLY A 4 26.25 35.14 -57.89
N TYR A 5 27.40 34.44 -57.80
CA TYR A 5 27.49 33.19 -57.03
C TYR A 5 28.60 33.10 -55.95
N VAL A 6 29.36 34.16 -55.67
CA VAL A 6 30.45 34.06 -54.67
C VAL A 6 30.04 34.53 -53.27
N VAL A 7 28.96 35.31 -53.13
CA VAL A 7 28.51 35.82 -51.82
C VAL A 7 27.59 34.84 -51.08
N TRP A 8 27.06 33.81 -51.76
CA TRP A 8 26.15 32.84 -51.14
C TRP A 8 26.83 31.61 -50.52
N SER A 9 28.14 31.42 -50.70
CA SER A 9 28.84 30.22 -50.21
C SER A 9 29.37 30.34 -48.78
N LEU A 10 29.39 31.53 -48.18
CA LEU A 10 29.81 31.75 -46.79
C LEU A 10 28.64 31.96 -45.82
N ALA A 11 27.43 32.22 -46.30
CA ALA A 11 26.24 32.35 -45.46
C ALA A 11 25.57 31.00 -45.15
N PHE A 12 25.86 29.93 -45.91
CA PHE A 12 25.20 28.64 -45.76
C PHE A 12 25.85 27.70 -44.73
N CYS A 13 27.09 28.00 -44.29
CA CYS A 13 27.76 27.17 -43.28
C CYS A 13 27.40 27.59 -41.84
N CYS A 14 26.99 28.85 -41.62
CA CYS A 14 26.62 29.33 -40.28
C CYS A 14 25.14 29.11 -39.92
N THR A 15 24.24 28.87 -40.88
CA THR A 15 22.83 28.56 -40.57
C THR A 15 22.58 27.08 -40.28
N LEU A 16 23.48 26.18 -40.69
CA LEU A 16 23.42 24.76 -40.32
C LEU A 16 24.06 24.46 -38.96
N ALA A 17 24.96 25.31 -38.46
CA ALA A 17 25.51 25.19 -37.12
C ALA A 17 24.55 25.68 -36.01
N ILE A 18 23.57 26.53 -36.35
CA ILE A 18 22.58 27.03 -35.37
C ILE A 18 21.39 26.06 -35.24
N ALA A 19 21.11 25.24 -36.26
CA ALA A 19 20.09 24.20 -36.19
C ALA A 19 20.52 22.95 -35.38
N TRP A 20 21.82 22.79 -35.12
CA TRP A 20 22.38 21.69 -34.32
C TRP A 20 22.97 22.17 -32.98
N ALA A 21 22.50 23.31 -32.47
CA ALA A 21 22.78 23.75 -31.09
C ALA A 21 21.48 23.95 -30.29
N GLY A 22 20.32 23.75 -30.93
CA GLY A 22 19.00 24.02 -30.36
C GLY A 22 18.05 22.82 -30.34
N SER A 23 18.49 21.62 -30.72
CA SER A 23 17.79 20.42 -30.28
C SER A 23 18.29 20.09 -28.87
N SER A 24 17.76 20.81 -27.88
CA SER A 24 17.47 20.15 -26.62
C SER A 24 16.64 18.93 -27.01
N HIS A 25 17.28 17.76 -26.98
CA HIS A 25 16.51 16.56 -26.78
C HIS A 25 15.80 16.83 -25.46
N ASP A 26 14.53 17.23 -25.54
CA ASP A 26 13.59 16.98 -24.46
C ASP A 26 13.60 15.45 -24.36
N GLU A 27 14.57 14.95 -23.62
CA GLU A 27 14.42 13.70 -22.92
C GLU A 27 13.18 13.97 -22.08
N LEU A 28 12.03 13.47 -22.55
CA LEU A 28 10.85 13.29 -21.74
C LEU A 28 11.29 12.32 -20.64
N ALA A 29 12.00 12.85 -19.64
CA ALA A 29 12.10 12.27 -18.35
C ALA A 29 10.66 12.19 -17.88
N LEU A 30 10.03 11.04 -18.15
CA LEU A 30 8.82 10.65 -17.47
C LEU A 30 9.16 10.79 -16.00
N ASP A 31 8.62 11.84 -15.38
CA ASP A 31 8.57 11.96 -13.94
C ASP A 31 7.71 10.80 -13.47
N LEU A 32 8.35 9.64 -13.28
CA LEU A 32 7.78 8.43 -12.68
C LEU A 32 7.61 8.67 -11.18
N SER A 33 6.99 9.79 -10.83
CA SER A 33 6.58 10.11 -9.49
C SER A 33 5.40 9.22 -9.15
N TYR A 34 5.66 8.20 -8.33
CA TYR A 34 4.64 7.32 -7.81
C TYR A 34 3.94 7.99 -6.63
N ASP A 35 2.61 7.94 -6.62
CA ASP A 35 1.81 8.40 -5.47
C ASP A 35 1.89 7.35 -4.33
N TYR A 36 2.95 7.44 -3.54
CA TYR A 36 3.14 6.55 -2.39
C TYR A 36 2.12 6.79 -1.26
N LYS A 37 1.48 7.98 -1.21
CA LYS A 37 0.41 8.24 -0.25
C LYS A 37 -0.82 7.41 -0.60
N ASP A 38 -1.25 7.43 -1.86
CA ASP A 38 -2.33 6.59 -2.35
C ASP A 38 -2.01 5.09 -2.23
N ALA A 39 -0.79 4.68 -2.60
CA ALA A 39 -0.36 3.29 -2.47
C ALA A 39 -0.40 2.80 -1.01
N LEU A 40 0.10 3.59 -0.06
CA LEU A 40 0.06 3.28 1.37
C LEU A 40 -1.38 3.18 1.89
N GLY A 41 -2.24 4.14 1.53
CA GLY A 41 -3.64 4.13 1.93
C GLY A 41 -4.38 2.87 1.45
N LYS A 42 -4.15 2.45 0.21
CA LYS A 42 -4.70 1.20 -0.35
C LYS A 42 -4.12 -0.05 0.32
N ALA A 43 -2.82 -0.07 0.59
CA ALA A 43 -2.18 -1.19 1.29
C ALA A 43 -2.75 -1.40 2.70
N ILE A 44 -3.09 -0.33 3.43
CA ILE A 44 -3.75 -0.43 4.73
C ILE A 44 -5.22 -0.81 4.58
N LEU A 45 -5.92 -0.25 3.58
CA LEU A 45 -7.32 -0.59 3.28
C LEU A 45 -7.51 -2.07 2.93
N PHE A 46 -6.51 -2.72 2.32
CA PHE A 46 -6.50 -4.16 2.06
C PHE A 46 -6.80 -4.98 3.33
N PHE A 47 -6.20 -4.62 4.48
CA PHE A 47 -6.47 -5.32 5.74
C PHE A 47 -7.94 -5.17 6.19
N GLU A 48 -8.59 -4.02 5.96
CA GLU A 48 -10.04 -3.92 6.20
C GLU A 48 -10.85 -4.89 5.34
N GLY A 49 -10.38 -5.11 4.11
CA GLY A 49 -10.89 -6.09 3.16
C GLY A 49 -10.75 -7.53 3.62
N GLN A 50 -9.83 -7.84 4.55
CA GLN A 50 -9.58 -9.19 5.08
C GLN A 50 -10.23 -9.47 6.44
N ARG A 51 -10.86 -8.49 7.09
CA ARG A 51 -11.43 -8.66 8.46
C ARG A 51 -12.48 -9.76 8.53
N SER A 52 -12.31 -10.76 9.39
CA SER A 52 -13.36 -11.71 9.80
C SER A 52 -14.08 -11.21 11.07
N GLY A 53 -15.30 -11.66 11.33
CA GLY A 53 -16.07 -11.33 12.53
C GLY A 53 -17.10 -10.22 12.34
N LYS A 54 -17.52 -9.61 13.45
CA LYS A 54 -18.46 -8.47 13.45
C LYS A 54 -17.74 -7.18 13.09
N LEU A 55 -18.09 -6.57 11.96
CA LEU A 55 -17.41 -5.40 11.45
C LEU A 55 -17.84 -4.13 12.20
N PRO A 56 -16.93 -3.16 12.42
CA PRO A 56 -17.27 -1.90 13.04
C PRO A 56 -18.13 -1.04 12.10
N ALA A 57 -19.02 -0.22 12.65
CA ALA A 57 -19.83 0.71 11.84
C ALA A 57 -18.98 1.69 11.01
N SER A 58 -17.75 1.97 11.46
CA SER A 58 -16.77 2.81 10.78
C SER A 58 -16.01 2.11 9.63
N GLN A 59 -16.29 0.84 9.33
CA GLN A 59 -15.65 0.08 8.25
C GLN A 59 -15.74 0.85 6.91
N ARG A 60 -14.60 1.05 6.24
CA ARG A 60 -14.54 1.79 4.96
C ARG A 60 -14.91 0.89 3.78
N VAL A 61 -14.51 -0.38 3.82
CA VAL A 61 -14.80 -1.38 2.80
C VAL A 61 -16.27 -1.80 2.85
N LYS A 62 -17.11 -1.26 1.95
CA LYS A 62 -18.59 -1.42 1.99
C LYS A 62 -19.14 -2.73 1.43
N TRP A 63 -18.34 -3.48 0.67
CA TRP A 63 -18.74 -4.77 0.10
C TRP A 63 -18.48 -5.96 1.04
N ARG A 64 -17.87 -5.73 2.21
CA ARG A 64 -17.72 -6.72 3.27
C ARG A 64 -18.87 -6.61 4.28
N GLY A 65 -19.25 -7.73 4.89
CA GLY A 65 -20.25 -7.81 5.96
C GLY A 65 -19.78 -8.69 7.12
N ASP A 66 -20.59 -8.77 8.17
CA ASP A 66 -20.32 -9.64 9.32
C ASP A 66 -20.19 -11.10 8.88
N SER A 67 -19.13 -11.79 9.34
CA SER A 67 -18.83 -13.18 8.97
C SER A 67 -18.24 -13.97 10.12
N ALA A 68 -18.25 -15.31 10.04
CA ALA A 68 -17.57 -16.21 11.00
C ALA A 68 -17.91 -15.93 12.49
N LEU A 69 -19.17 -15.55 12.76
CA LEU A 69 -19.63 -15.14 14.09
C LEU A 69 -19.73 -16.29 15.12
N THR A 70 -19.48 -17.52 14.68
CA THR A 70 -19.50 -18.73 15.51
C THR A 70 -18.12 -19.38 15.66
N ASP A 71 -17.05 -18.71 15.20
CA ASP A 71 -15.68 -19.21 15.32
C ASP A 71 -15.33 -19.53 16.80
N GLY A 72 -14.84 -20.75 17.04
CA GLY A 72 -14.45 -21.23 18.37
C GLY A 72 -15.57 -21.93 19.17
N LYS A 73 -16.82 -21.92 18.67
CA LYS A 73 -17.96 -22.56 19.36
C LYS A 73 -17.75 -24.05 19.70
N PRO A 74 -17.18 -24.90 18.83
CA PRO A 74 -16.99 -26.32 19.15
C PRO A 74 -16.14 -26.57 20.40
N ASP A 75 -15.19 -25.68 20.68
CA ASP A 75 -14.29 -25.78 21.83
C ASP A 75 -14.69 -24.83 22.97
N ASN A 76 -15.89 -24.24 22.91
CA ASN A 76 -16.40 -23.29 23.89
C ASN A 76 -15.49 -22.07 24.14
N VAL A 77 -14.86 -21.56 23.08
CA VAL A 77 -14.02 -20.35 23.10
C VAL A 77 -14.54 -19.31 22.10
N ASN A 78 -14.17 -18.04 22.29
CA ASN A 78 -14.52 -16.98 21.35
C ASN A 78 -13.34 -16.67 20.43
N LEU A 79 -13.40 -17.18 19.19
CA LEU A 79 -12.39 -16.93 18.18
C LEU A 79 -12.90 -16.01 17.06
N VAL A 80 -14.00 -15.28 17.25
CA VAL A 80 -14.51 -14.32 16.26
C VAL A 80 -13.50 -13.18 16.06
N GLY A 81 -13.29 -12.69 14.83
CA GLY A 81 -12.35 -11.60 14.54
C GLY A 81 -11.15 -12.05 13.68
N GLY A 82 -10.11 -11.20 13.63
CA GLY A 82 -8.87 -11.50 12.92
C GLY A 82 -8.97 -11.27 11.41
N TYR A 83 -7.97 -11.74 10.67
CA TYR A 83 -7.89 -11.63 9.22
C TYR A 83 -8.02 -12.98 8.55
N TYR A 84 -8.72 -13.03 7.42
CA TYR A 84 -8.57 -14.12 6.46
C TYR A 84 -7.19 -14.00 5.79
N ASP A 85 -6.53 -15.13 5.59
CA ASP A 85 -5.12 -15.17 5.19
C ASP A 85 -4.89 -14.65 3.77
N ALA A 86 -5.67 -15.15 2.81
CA ALA A 86 -5.51 -14.81 1.40
C ALA A 86 -6.88 -14.60 0.71
N GLY A 87 -7.10 -15.30 -0.41
CA GLY A 87 -8.38 -15.29 -1.13
C GLY A 87 -9.41 -16.28 -0.59
N ASP A 88 -9.09 -16.97 0.49
CA ASP A 88 -9.94 -17.92 1.20
C ASP A 88 -10.49 -17.30 2.49
N ASN A 89 -11.11 -18.13 3.34
CA ASN A 89 -11.67 -17.69 4.61
C ASN A 89 -11.04 -18.42 5.82
N VAL A 90 -9.86 -19.03 5.66
CA VAL A 90 -9.12 -19.61 6.79
C VAL A 90 -8.31 -18.51 7.47
N LYS A 91 -8.18 -18.62 8.79
CA LYS A 91 -7.43 -17.70 9.65
C LYS A 91 -6.16 -18.37 10.12
N PHE A 92 -5.15 -18.45 9.25
CA PHE A 92 -3.86 -19.00 9.62
C PHE A 92 -3.14 -18.03 10.58
N LEU A 93 -2.99 -18.41 11.85
CA LEU A 93 -2.46 -17.49 12.86
C LEU A 93 -1.00 -17.09 12.59
N TRP A 94 -0.18 -18.01 12.07
CA TRP A 94 1.24 -17.74 11.85
C TRP A 94 1.50 -16.59 10.85
N PRO A 95 1.00 -16.63 9.60
CA PRO A 95 1.14 -15.51 8.67
C PRO A 95 0.40 -14.24 9.14
N MET A 96 -0.70 -14.37 9.87
CA MET A 96 -1.39 -13.23 10.47
C MET A 96 -0.50 -12.52 11.51
N ALA A 97 0.08 -13.27 12.44
CA ALA A 97 0.95 -12.73 13.49
C ALA A 97 2.21 -12.09 12.88
N PHE A 98 2.79 -12.71 11.85
CA PHE A 98 3.90 -12.14 11.09
C PHE A 98 3.51 -10.80 10.46
N SER A 99 2.37 -10.75 9.76
CA SER A 99 1.88 -9.52 9.11
C SER A 99 1.61 -8.40 10.12
N VAL A 100 0.96 -8.71 11.25
CA VAL A 100 0.70 -7.75 12.32
C VAL A 100 2.00 -7.23 12.94
N THR A 101 3.03 -8.08 13.04
CA THR A 101 4.36 -7.67 13.51
C THR A 101 5.00 -6.67 12.56
N LEU A 102 4.95 -6.93 11.25
CA LEU A 102 5.48 -6.00 10.24
C LEU A 102 4.72 -4.67 10.21
N LEU A 103 3.39 -4.70 10.31
CA LEU A 103 2.58 -3.47 10.43
C LEU A 103 2.96 -2.67 11.67
N SER A 104 3.18 -3.35 12.80
CA SER A 104 3.59 -2.72 14.06
C SER A 104 4.98 -2.11 13.96
N TRP A 105 5.92 -2.82 13.34
CA TRP A 105 7.26 -2.30 13.08
C TRP A 105 7.21 -1.06 12.18
N ALA A 106 6.46 -1.11 11.07
CA ALA A 106 6.28 0.04 10.19
C ALA A 106 5.70 1.27 10.93
N ALA A 107 4.74 1.05 11.84
CA ALA A 107 4.16 2.13 12.64
C ALA A 107 5.15 2.78 13.63
N VAL A 108 6.16 2.02 14.08
CA VAL A 108 7.24 2.52 14.95
C VAL A 108 8.30 3.24 14.12
N GLU A 109 8.79 2.60 13.06
CA GLU A 109 9.91 3.10 12.25
C GLU A 109 9.53 4.33 11.41
N PHE A 110 8.39 4.27 10.72
CA PHE A 110 7.98 5.28 9.73
C PHE A 110 6.80 6.13 10.22
N ARG A 111 6.75 6.38 11.54
CA ARG A 111 5.62 7.04 12.19
C ARG A 111 5.29 8.40 11.55
N ASN A 112 6.30 9.20 11.22
CA ASN A 112 6.12 10.56 10.74
C ASN A 112 5.62 10.58 9.29
N GLU A 113 6.18 9.71 8.45
CA GLU A 113 5.85 9.53 7.05
C GLU A 113 4.41 9.03 6.91
N ILE A 114 4.05 7.98 7.66
CA ILE A 114 2.69 7.43 7.69
C ILE A 114 1.70 8.45 8.24
N SER A 115 2.11 9.26 9.22
CA SER A 115 1.27 10.36 9.73
C SER A 115 1.08 11.47 8.70
N SER A 116 2.11 11.81 7.91
CA SER A 116 2.00 12.81 6.84
C SER A 116 1.09 12.36 5.69
N ALA A 117 0.90 11.04 5.56
CA ALA A 117 -0.04 10.42 4.65
C ALA A 117 -1.48 10.29 5.23
N ASP A 118 -1.73 10.78 6.45
CA ASP A 118 -3.02 10.66 7.15
C ASP A 118 -3.47 9.21 7.47
N GLU A 119 -2.54 8.25 7.42
CA GLU A 119 -2.85 6.81 7.52
C GLU A 119 -2.50 6.18 8.89
N LEU A 120 -1.86 6.93 9.79
CA LEU A 120 -1.38 6.38 11.07
C LEU A 120 -2.50 5.77 11.94
N ASN A 121 -3.69 6.39 11.95
CA ASN A 121 -4.84 5.88 12.70
C ASN A 121 -5.45 4.62 12.06
N ASN A 122 -5.48 4.55 10.73
CA ASN A 122 -5.96 3.36 10.02
C ASN A 122 -5.00 2.19 10.24
N LEU A 123 -3.69 2.43 10.15
CA LEU A 123 -2.67 1.43 10.45
C LEU A 123 -2.80 0.90 11.88
N ARG A 124 -2.93 1.77 12.88
CA ARG A 124 -3.15 1.37 14.27
C ARG A 124 -4.42 0.55 14.45
N THR A 125 -5.49 0.90 13.72
CA THR A 125 -6.74 0.13 13.73
C THR A 125 -6.55 -1.24 13.11
N ALA A 126 -5.76 -1.35 12.03
CA ALA A 126 -5.41 -2.63 11.42
C ALA A 126 -4.56 -3.50 12.36
N ILE A 127 -3.56 -2.93 13.02
CA ILE A 127 -2.76 -3.63 14.04
C ILE A 127 -3.66 -4.14 15.16
N ARG A 128 -4.49 -3.26 15.74
CA ARG A 128 -5.40 -3.62 16.83
C ARG A 128 -6.32 -4.78 16.47
N TRP A 129 -6.91 -4.77 15.28
CA TRP A 129 -7.79 -5.84 14.83
C TRP A 129 -7.13 -7.22 14.84
N GLY A 130 -5.87 -7.28 14.37
CA GLY A 130 -5.08 -8.50 14.38
C GLY A 130 -4.65 -8.91 15.79
N THR A 131 -4.13 -7.97 16.59
CA THR A 131 -3.70 -8.26 17.97
C THR A 131 -4.85 -8.70 18.87
N ASP A 132 -6.04 -8.12 18.70
CA ASP A 132 -7.24 -8.51 19.48
C ASP A 132 -7.67 -9.95 19.17
N PHE A 133 -7.43 -10.43 17.94
CA PHE A 133 -7.64 -11.84 17.62
C PHE A 133 -6.55 -12.73 18.23
N ILE A 134 -5.27 -12.36 18.11
CA ILE A 134 -4.15 -13.12 18.70
C ILE A 134 -4.34 -13.28 20.22
N LEU A 135 -4.78 -12.22 20.91
CA LEU A 135 -5.09 -12.26 22.34
C LEU A 135 -6.26 -13.20 22.66
N ARG A 136 -7.30 -13.24 21.82
CA ARG A 136 -8.42 -14.19 21.97
C ARG A 136 -8.02 -15.63 21.68
N ALA A 137 -7.11 -15.84 20.72
CA ALA A 137 -6.58 -17.15 20.38
C ALA A 137 -5.70 -17.73 21.51
N HIS A 138 -5.10 -16.89 22.34
CA HIS A 138 -4.35 -17.29 23.54
C HIS A 138 -5.29 -17.47 24.74
N THR A 139 -5.90 -18.64 24.85
CA THR A 139 -7.00 -18.91 25.81
C THR A 139 -6.52 -19.34 27.20
N SER A 140 -5.27 -19.76 27.33
CA SER A 140 -4.61 -20.09 28.59
C SER A 140 -3.10 -19.87 28.46
N PRO A 141 -2.32 -19.85 29.56
CA PRO A 141 -0.86 -19.64 29.50
C PRO A 141 -0.09 -20.60 28.59
N THR A 142 -0.68 -21.74 28.22
CA THR A 142 -0.05 -22.78 27.39
C THR A 142 -0.93 -23.19 26.21
N THR A 143 -1.96 -22.41 25.86
CA THR A 143 -2.89 -22.76 24.78
C THR A 143 -3.04 -21.59 23.81
N LEU A 144 -2.71 -21.87 22.55
CA LEU A 144 -2.85 -20.94 21.44
C LEU A 144 -3.57 -21.64 20.27
N TYR A 145 -4.68 -21.08 19.82
CA TYR A 145 -5.41 -21.54 18.64
C TYR A 145 -4.79 -20.97 17.36
N THR A 146 -4.39 -21.83 16.42
CA THR A 146 -3.61 -21.44 15.23
C THR A 146 -4.32 -21.67 13.90
#